data_AF-A0A0A0IF81-F1
#
_entry.id   AF-A0A0A0IF81-F1
#
_cell.length_a   1.000
_cell.length_b   1.000
_cell.length_c   1.000
_cell.angle_alpha   90.00
_cell.angle_beta   90.00
_cell.angle_gamma   90.00
#
_symmetry.space_group_name_H-M   'P 1'
#
loop_
_entity.id
_entity.type
_entity.pdbx_description
1 polymer ?
#
loop_
_entity_poly.entity_id
_entity_poly.type
_entity_poly.pdbx_seq_one_letter_code
_entity_poly.pdbx_strand_id
1 'polypeptide(L)'
;MNYAEVVNDTNGNANFEVKYLLGGKSIAETSPTIEPSRIRRIELPHDAELITIDIFIIYPDGKTKQIFHDSFNESKQSCYEIKGSFKNPTCSKISCSSIKSTDWIYVKNKGLYAPIKFEALYIIDGVGYKDESSILKPTKGGGLVIPRNAGRVQLKVYMEDIHAPVETFDVIYLEYFYHPFNVCFDVNGLLPYPFCEKVPCPKSDNNGNNPPECQYCCHCCCHMCNGNFIPQYTEKLSQ
;
A
#
# COMPACT_ATOMS: atom_id res chain seq x y z
N MET A 1 0.06 -8.90 -13.03
CA MET A 1 1.37 -8.23 -12.96
C MET A 1 2.23 -9.03 -11.99
N ASN A 2 3.45 -9.38 -12.43
CA ASN A 2 4.40 -10.16 -11.65
C ASN A 2 5.40 -9.21 -10.99
N TYR A 3 6.03 -9.63 -9.89
CA TYR A 3 6.93 -8.75 -9.16
C TYR A 3 7.89 -9.51 -8.25
N ALA A 4 8.97 -8.83 -7.88
CA ALA A 4 9.87 -9.20 -6.80
C ALA A 4 9.63 -8.26 -5.61
N GLU A 5 9.35 -8.81 -4.43
CA GLU A 5 9.09 -8.02 -3.22
C GLU A 5 9.92 -8.51 -2.04
N VAL A 6 10.53 -7.58 -1.30
CA VAL A 6 11.43 -7.87 -0.18
C VAL A 6 10.97 -7.10 1.06
N VAL A 7 10.69 -7.80 2.15
CA VAL A 7 10.45 -7.22 3.48
C VAL A 7 11.73 -7.27 4.31
N ASN A 8 12.05 -6.17 4.97
CA ASN A 8 13.22 -6.05 5.84
C ASN A 8 12.78 -6.01 7.31
N ASP A 9 12.77 -7.17 7.96
CA ASP A 9 12.50 -7.31 9.40
C ASP A 9 13.80 -7.34 10.23
N THR A 10 14.86 -6.69 9.74
CA THR A 10 16.09 -6.47 10.49
C THR A 10 16.14 -5.08 11.11
N ASN A 11 17.12 -4.85 11.98
CA ASN A 11 17.46 -3.53 12.50
C ASN A 11 18.48 -2.74 11.63
N GLY A 12 18.74 -3.19 10.40
CA GLY A 12 19.62 -2.52 9.44
C GLY A 12 18.89 -2.13 8.17
N ASN A 13 19.57 -1.40 7.30
CA ASN A 13 19.08 -1.06 5.97
C ASN A 13 19.38 -2.20 4.99
N ALA A 14 18.55 -2.38 3.96
CA ALA A 14 18.75 -3.35 2.90
C ALA A 14 18.43 -2.74 1.53
N ASN A 15 18.79 -3.41 0.46
CA ASN A 15 18.26 -3.17 -0.89
C ASN A 15 18.31 -4.49 -1.67
N PHE A 16 17.68 -4.52 -2.84
CA PHE A 16 17.78 -5.66 -3.74
C PHE A 16 17.88 -5.20 -5.18
N GLU A 17 18.47 -6.04 -6.01
CA GLU A 17 18.61 -5.85 -7.44
C GLU A 17 17.89 -6.99 -8.15
N VAL A 18 17.15 -6.64 -9.20
CA VAL A 18 16.48 -7.57 -10.09
C VAL A 18 17.10 -7.40 -11.46
N LYS A 19 17.64 -8.48 -12.01
CA LYS A 19 18.13 -8.53 -13.40
C LYS A 19 17.27 -9.49 -14.20
N TYR A 20 16.96 -9.16 -15.45
CA TYR A 20 16.17 -10.01 -16.33
C TYR A 20 16.45 -9.71 -17.81
N LEU A 21 16.07 -10.62 -18.68
CA LEU A 21 16.02 -10.42 -20.13
C LEU A 21 14.61 -10.01 -20.56
N LEU A 22 14.52 -9.00 -21.43
CA LEU A 22 13.29 -8.57 -22.06
C LEU A 22 13.52 -8.43 -23.57
N GLY A 23 12.90 -9.30 -24.37
CA GLY A 23 13.15 -9.35 -25.81
C GLY A 23 14.65 -9.49 -26.17
N GLY A 24 15.39 -10.29 -25.38
CA GLY A 24 16.84 -10.50 -25.52
C GLY A 24 17.74 -9.37 -24.98
N LYS A 25 17.18 -8.29 -24.43
CA LYS A 25 17.96 -7.22 -23.79
C LYS A 25 18.06 -7.45 -22.29
N SER A 26 19.27 -7.34 -21.74
CA SER A 26 19.47 -7.37 -20.29
C SER A 26 19.05 -6.05 -19.66
N ILE A 27 18.18 -6.14 -18.66
CA ILE A 27 17.73 -5.04 -17.81
C ILE A 27 18.15 -5.34 -16.37
N ALA A 28 18.56 -4.31 -15.65
CA ALA A 28 18.89 -4.37 -14.23
C ALA A 28 18.23 -3.21 -13.51
N GLU A 29 17.50 -3.51 -12.44
CA GLU A 29 16.80 -2.54 -11.62
C GLU A 29 17.16 -2.75 -10.14
N THR A 30 17.59 -1.68 -9.48
CA THR A 30 17.95 -1.71 -8.07
C THR A 30 16.93 -0.94 -7.25
N SER A 31 16.45 -1.54 -6.17
CA SER A 31 15.50 -0.91 -5.28
C SER A 31 16.16 0.28 -4.57
N PRO A 32 15.39 1.31 -4.19
CA PRO A 32 15.80 2.22 -3.13
C PRO A 32 16.09 1.45 -1.84
N THR A 33 16.74 2.13 -0.88
CA THR A 33 16.96 1.59 0.47
C THR A 33 15.63 1.14 1.10
N ILE A 34 15.65 -0.07 1.64
CA ILE A 34 14.63 -0.67 2.49
C ILE A 34 15.06 -0.46 3.93
N GLU A 35 14.47 0.52 4.60
CA GLU A 35 14.69 0.75 6.04
C GLU A 35 14.12 -0.41 6.89
N PRO A 36 14.51 -0.52 8.17
CA PRO A 36 13.90 -1.47 9.10
C PRO A 36 12.37 -1.45 9.08
N SER A 37 11.75 -2.63 9.10
CA SER A 37 10.30 -2.84 9.04
C SER A 37 9.61 -2.26 7.80
N ARG A 38 10.39 -2.01 6.72
CA ARG A 38 9.87 -1.58 5.43
C ARG A 38 9.94 -2.70 4.40
N ILE A 39 9.28 -2.42 3.29
CA ILE A 39 9.17 -3.30 2.13
C ILE A 39 9.50 -2.50 0.87
N ARG A 40 10.05 -3.16 -0.14
CA ARG A 40 10.13 -2.62 -1.50
C ARG A 40 9.75 -3.70 -2.52
N ARG A 41 9.24 -3.23 -3.66
CA ARG A 41 8.82 -4.04 -4.81
C ARG A 41 9.48 -3.50 -6.09
N ILE A 42 9.84 -4.41 -6.98
CA ILE A 42 10.17 -4.14 -8.38
C ILE A 42 9.19 -4.96 -9.23
N GLU A 43 8.49 -4.29 -10.14
CA GLU A 43 7.57 -4.94 -11.06
C GLU A 43 8.35 -5.69 -12.16
N LEU A 44 7.85 -6.85 -12.55
CA LEU A 44 8.41 -7.69 -13.59
C LEU A 44 7.46 -7.70 -14.80
N PRO A 45 7.94 -7.34 -16.01
CA PRO A 45 7.18 -7.55 -17.24
C PRO A 45 6.76 -9.01 -17.39
N HIS A 46 5.61 -9.25 -18.03
CA HIS A 46 5.06 -10.61 -18.17
C HIS A 46 5.93 -11.51 -19.05
N ASP A 47 6.64 -10.93 -20.01
CA ASP A 47 7.56 -11.54 -20.96
C ASP A 47 9.04 -11.46 -20.52
N ALA A 48 9.30 -11.10 -19.25
CA ALA A 48 10.64 -11.15 -18.69
C ALA A 48 11.11 -12.61 -18.51
N GLU A 49 12.35 -12.87 -18.89
CA GLU A 49 13.01 -14.18 -18.84
C GLU A 49 14.35 -14.10 -18.08
N LEU A 50 14.87 -15.25 -17.64
CA LEU A 50 16.17 -15.36 -16.95
C LEU A 50 16.33 -14.34 -15.80
N ILE A 51 15.37 -14.33 -14.89
CA ILE A 51 15.31 -13.37 -13.78
C ILE A 51 16.27 -13.82 -12.67
N THR A 52 17.08 -12.90 -12.17
CA THR A 52 17.89 -13.07 -10.96
C THR A 52 17.57 -12.00 -9.93
N ILE A 53 17.51 -12.39 -8.66
CA ILE A 53 17.25 -11.50 -7.54
C ILE A 53 18.40 -11.60 -6.55
N ASP A 54 19.12 -10.51 -6.38
CA ASP A 54 20.21 -10.37 -5.42
C ASP A 54 19.78 -9.44 -4.29
N ILE A 55 19.83 -9.91 -3.04
CA ILE A 55 19.42 -9.12 -1.86
C ILE A 55 20.64 -8.81 -1.02
N PHE A 56 20.78 -7.56 -0.60
CA PHE A 56 21.92 -7.06 0.14
C PHE A 56 21.51 -6.38 1.45
N ILE A 57 22.36 -6.53 2.47
CA ILE A 57 22.33 -5.69 3.68
C ILE A 57 23.28 -4.51 3.47
N ILE A 58 22.89 -3.34 3.98
CA ILE A 58 23.68 -2.10 3.97
C ILE A 58 24.20 -1.86 5.39
N TYR A 59 25.52 -1.90 5.55
CA TYR A 59 26.19 -1.64 6.82
C TYR A 59 26.25 -0.14 7.15
N PRO A 60 26.47 0.22 8.43
CA PRO A 60 26.59 1.63 8.84
C PRO A 60 27.70 2.42 8.13
N ASP A 61 28.72 1.74 7.62
CA ASP A 61 29.80 2.35 6.82
C ASP A 61 29.44 2.53 5.33
N GLY A 62 28.19 2.22 4.96
CA GLY A 62 27.67 2.31 3.60
C GLY A 62 28.01 1.11 2.71
N LYS A 63 28.80 0.14 3.18
CA LYS A 63 29.12 -1.05 2.38
C LYS A 63 27.93 -1.99 2.30
N THR A 64 27.80 -2.66 1.16
CA THR A 64 26.80 -3.70 0.96
C THR A 64 27.40 -5.09 1.10
N LYS A 65 26.61 -6.04 1.55
CA LYS A 65 26.93 -7.47 1.49
C LYS A 65 25.72 -8.23 1.00
N GLN A 66 25.93 -9.07 0.00
CA GLN A 66 24.90 -9.97 -0.50
C GLN A 66 24.58 -11.03 0.56
N ILE A 67 23.29 -11.21 0.82
CA ILE A 67 22.77 -12.14 1.81
C ILE A 67 21.85 -13.20 1.21
N PHE A 68 21.43 -13.00 -0.05
CA PHE A 68 20.57 -13.94 -0.77
C PHE A 68 20.78 -13.84 -2.27
N HIS A 69 20.51 -14.94 -2.96
CA HIS A 69 20.44 -15.04 -4.41
C HIS A 69 19.29 -15.98 -4.77
N ASP A 70 18.42 -15.57 -5.67
CA ASP A 70 17.43 -16.43 -6.32
C ASP A 70 17.50 -16.25 -7.84
N SER A 71 17.10 -17.28 -8.57
CA SER A 71 16.98 -17.20 -10.02
C SER A 71 15.84 -18.07 -10.53
N PHE A 72 15.17 -17.60 -11.58
CA PHE A 72 14.08 -18.31 -12.22
C PHE A 72 13.89 -17.87 -13.67
N ASN A 73 13.42 -18.78 -14.51
CA ASN A 73 13.41 -18.58 -15.96
C ASN A 73 12.25 -17.72 -16.46
N GLU A 74 11.14 -17.67 -15.72
CA GLU A 74 9.89 -17.03 -16.16
C GLU A 74 9.38 -16.04 -15.11
N SER A 75 8.87 -14.91 -15.59
CA SER A 75 8.25 -13.87 -14.77
C SER A 75 7.15 -14.44 -13.89
N LYS A 76 7.27 -14.22 -12.57
CA LYS A 76 6.30 -14.65 -11.55
C LYS A 76 6.40 -13.78 -10.31
N GLN A 77 5.37 -13.82 -9.47
CA GLN A 77 5.45 -13.23 -8.14
C GLN A 77 6.45 -13.99 -7.28
N SER A 78 7.40 -13.28 -6.69
CA SER A 78 8.38 -13.83 -5.75
C SER A 78 8.58 -12.88 -4.57
N CYS A 79 8.46 -13.42 -3.36
CA CYS A 79 8.53 -12.65 -2.13
C CYS A 79 9.60 -13.18 -1.20
N TYR A 80 10.31 -12.27 -0.53
CA TYR A 80 11.44 -12.58 0.32
C TYR A 80 11.35 -11.81 1.64
N GLU A 81 11.85 -12.42 2.70
CA GLU A 81 11.89 -11.83 4.03
C GLU A 81 13.31 -11.88 4.57
N ILE A 82 13.78 -10.73 5.02
CA ILE A 82 15.07 -10.58 5.70
C ILE A 82 14.81 -10.53 7.20
N LYS A 83 15.43 -11.43 7.97
CA LYS A 83 15.29 -11.56 9.42
C LYS A 83 16.65 -11.52 10.12
N GLY A 84 16.61 -11.24 11.42
CA GLY A 84 17.79 -11.20 12.28
C GLY A 84 18.29 -9.78 12.50
N SER A 85 19.60 -9.63 12.69
CA SER A 85 20.24 -8.32 12.88
C SER A 85 21.07 -7.95 11.65
N PHE A 86 21.39 -6.67 11.47
CA PHE A 86 22.26 -6.23 10.38
C PHE A 86 23.65 -6.88 10.40
N LYS A 87 24.10 -7.40 11.55
CA LYS A 87 25.36 -8.14 11.69
C LYS A 87 25.24 -9.58 11.20
N ASN A 88 24.13 -10.24 11.51
CA ASN A 88 23.83 -11.63 11.15
C ASN A 88 22.46 -11.72 10.47
N PRO A 89 22.32 -11.15 9.26
CA PRO A 89 21.06 -11.20 8.52
C PRO A 89 20.88 -12.58 7.89
N THR A 90 19.63 -13.03 7.86
CA THR A 90 19.20 -14.23 7.14
C THR A 90 18.08 -13.81 6.19
N CYS A 91 18.03 -14.42 5.01
CA CYS A 91 16.96 -14.14 4.06
C CYS A 91 16.40 -15.47 3.54
N SER A 92 15.09 -15.50 3.32
CA SER A 92 14.40 -16.66 2.79
C SER A 92 13.27 -16.25 1.87
N LYS A 93 12.95 -17.11 0.91
CA LYS A 93 11.75 -16.98 0.08
C LYS A 93 10.53 -17.35 0.91
N ILE A 94 9.49 -16.52 0.85
CA ILE A 94 8.25 -16.70 1.59
C ILE A 94 7.05 -16.64 0.65
N SER A 95 5.87 -17.02 1.16
CA SER A 95 4.63 -16.79 0.42
C SER A 95 4.36 -15.28 0.34
N CYS A 96 3.98 -14.78 -0.84
CA CYS A 96 3.57 -13.38 -0.95
C CYS A 96 2.35 -13.06 -0.09
N SER A 97 1.48 -14.05 0.17
CA SER A 97 0.33 -13.90 1.07
C SER A 97 0.70 -13.82 2.55
N SER A 98 1.92 -14.21 2.96
CA SER A 98 2.34 -14.11 4.38
C SER A 98 2.88 -12.74 4.76
N ILE A 99 3.15 -11.86 3.78
CA ILE A 99 3.57 -10.49 4.07
C ILE A 99 2.36 -9.71 4.57
N LYS A 100 2.41 -9.27 5.84
CA LYS A 100 1.33 -8.48 6.45
C LYS A 100 1.05 -7.22 5.65
N SER A 101 -0.22 -6.93 5.35
CA SER A 101 -0.59 -5.67 4.68
C SER A 101 -0.07 -4.45 5.45
N THR A 102 0.56 -3.52 4.73
CA THR A 102 1.07 -2.26 5.28
C THR A 102 0.66 -1.05 4.45
N ASP A 103 -0.13 -1.27 3.40
CA ASP A 103 -0.49 -0.24 2.46
C ASP A 103 -1.89 0.27 2.80
N TRP A 104 -2.01 1.58 2.91
CA TRP A 104 -3.25 2.21 3.32
C TRP A 104 -3.44 3.55 2.63
N ILE A 105 -4.70 3.95 2.57
CA ILE A 105 -5.14 5.25 2.07
C ILE A 105 -5.81 5.94 3.24
N TYR A 106 -5.44 7.19 3.52
CA TYR A 106 -6.12 8.02 4.50
C TYR A 106 -6.63 9.29 3.82
N VAL A 107 -7.89 9.62 4.05
CA VAL A 107 -8.52 10.82 3.50
C VAL A 107 -9.09 11.64 4.64
N LYS A 108 -8.80 12.94 4.64
CA LYS A 108 -9.33 13.90 5.61
C LYS A 108 -10.21 14.93 4.91
N ASN A 109 -11.45 15.05 5.39
CA ASN A 109 -12.32 16.15 5.04
C ASN A 109 -11.89 17.41 5.80
N LYS A 110 -11.19 18.33 5.14
CA LYS A 110 -10.90 19.68 5.65
C LYS A 110 -11.96 20.71 5.27
N GLY A 111 -12.96 20.32 4.48
CA GLY A 111 -14.13 21.13 4.19
C GLY A 111 -14.94 21.44 5.45
N LEU A 112 -15.76 22.49 5.35
CA LEU A 112 -16.62 22.96 6.44
C LEU A 112 -18.08 22.55 6.29
N TYR A 113 -18.50 22.12 5.09
CA TYR A 113 -19.92 21.99 4.77
C TYR A 113 -20.27 20.60 4.24
N ALA A 114 -19.72 20.19 3.10
CA ALA A 114 -20.08 18.92 2.46
C ALA A 114 -19.37 17.71 3.11
N PRO A 115 -20.12 16.66 3.49
CA PRO A 115 -19.58 15.33 3.73
C PRO A 115 -18.89 14.74 2.49
N ILE A 116 -17.97 13.82 2.74
CA ILE A 116 -17.27 13.08 1.69
C ILE A 116 -17.27 11.59 2.02
N LYS A 117 -16.99 10.75 1.04
CA LYS A 117 -16.62 9.34 1.24
C LYS A 117 -15.62 8.93 0.19
N PHE A 118 -14.94 7.81 0.38
CA PHE A 118 -13.99 7.32 -0.62
C PHE A 118 -14.02 5.79 -0.69
N GLU A 119 -13.68 5.25 -1.86
CA GLU A 119 -13.60 3.82 -2.09
C GLU A 119 -12.27 3.45 -2.74
N ALA A 120 -11.81 2.23 -2.45
CA ALA A 120 -10.69 1.60 -3.13
C ALA A 120 -11.20 0.39 -3.90
N LEU A 121 -10.95 0.37 -5.21
CA LEU A 121 -11.27 -0.72 -6.11
C LEU A 121 -9.98 -1.43 -6.53
N TYR A 122 -9.91 -2.74 -6.41
CA TYR A 122 -8.70 -3.50 -6.74
C TYR A 122 -8.99 -4.94 -7.14
N ILE A 123 -7.98 -5.62 -7.68
CA ILE A 123 -8.10 -7.02 -8.13
C ILE A 123 -7.10 -7.88 -7.35
N ILE A 124 -7.57 -9.00 -6.79
CA ILE A 124 -6.74 -10.06 -6.21
C ILE A 124 -7.06 -11.35 -6.97
N ASP A 125 -6.04 -12.00 -7.52
CA ASP A 125 -6.17 -13.30 -8.23
C ASP A 125 -7.29 -13.32 -9.29
N GLY A 126 -7.46 -12.19 -10.01
CA GLY A 126 -8.48 -12.04 -11.05
C GLY A 126 -9.89 -11.71 -10.54
N VAL A 127 -10.09 -11.64 -9.22
CA VAL A 127 -11.35 -11.25 -8.59
C VAL A 127 -11.32 -9.77 -8.22
N GLY A 128 -12.37 -9.02 -8.57
CA GLY A 128 -12.52 -7.61 -8.23
C GLY A 128 -13.11 -7.40 -6.84
N TYR A 129 -12.56 -6.44 -6.11
CA TYR A 129 -12.89 -6.07 -4.75
C TYR A 129 -13.14 -4.57 -4.63
N LYS A 130 -14.03 -4.21 -3.70
CA LYS A 130 -14.35 -2.83 -3.33
C LYS A 130 -14.35 -2.71 -1.81
N ASP A 131 -13.53 -1.79 -1.30
CA ASP A 131 -13.60 -1.33 0.09
C ASP A 131 -14.05 0.13 0.10
N GLU A 132 -15.01 0.49 0.96
CA GLU A 132 -15.56 1.84 1.06
C GLU A 132 -15.39 2.38 2.49
N SER A 133 -15.09 3.68 2.61
CA SER A 133 -15.09 4.37 3.89
C SER A 133 -16.51 4.62 4.40
N SER A 134 -16.67 4.85 5.70
CA SER A 134 -17.87 5.54 6.18
C SER A 134 -17.94 6.97 5.63
N ILE A 135 -19.13 7.58 5.69
CA ILE A 135 -19.29 9.00 5.35
C ILE A 135 -18.51 9.86 6.37
N LEU A 136 -17.56 10.63 5.85
CA LEU A 136 -16.72 11.54 6.59
C LEU A 136 -17.34 12.94 6.62
N LYS A 137 -17.90 13.29 7.77
CA LYS A 137 -18.37 14.65 8.07
C LYS A 137 -17.21 15.67 8.00
N PRO A 138 -17.51 16.96 7.83
CA PRO A 138 -16.53 18.04 7.90
C PRO A 138 -15.54 17.89 9.07
N THR A 139 -14.27 18.18 8.82
CA THR A 139 -13.10 18.04 9.74
C THR A 139 -12.67 16.62 10.13
N LYS A 140 -13.42 15.58 9.73
CA LYS A 140 -13.11 14.18 10.06
C LYS A 140 -12.25 13.52 8.98
N GLY A 141 -11.60 12.44 9.35
CA GLY A 141 -10.83 11.60 8.43
C GLY A 141 -11.12 10.13 8.64
N GLY A 142 -10.74 9.33 7.66
CA GLY A 142 -10.89 7.88 7.67
C GLY A 142 -9.78 7.23 6.85
N GLY A 143 -9.58 5.93 7.07
CA GLY A 143 -8.58 5.15 6.36
C GLY A 143 -9.12 3.82 5.85
N LEU A 144 -8.56 3.36 4.73
CA LEU A 144 -8.74 2.01 4.21
C LEU A 144 -7.39 1.29 4.19
N VAL A 145 -7.37 0.05 4.67
CA VAL A 145 -6.20 -0.82 4.59
C VAL A 145 -6.36 -1.70 3.37
N ILE A 146 -5.36 -1.70 2.49
CA ILE A 146 -5.44 -2.40 1.21
C ILE A 146 -4.61 -3.68 1.28
N PRO A 147 -5.16 -4.86 0.94
CA PRO A 147 -4.38 -6.09 0.88
C PRO A 147 -3.19 -5.97 -0.08
N ARG A 148 -2.02 -6.50 0.28
CA ARG A 148 -0.79 -6.38 -0.55
C ARG A 148 -0.79 -7.20 -1.84
N ASN A 149 -1.61 -8.25 -1.86
CA ASN A 149 -1.86 -9.05 -3.05
C ASN A 149 -2.89 -8.39 -3.97
N ALA A 150 -3.43 -7.22 -3.60
CA ALA A 150 -4.13 -6.38 -4.55
C ALA A 150 -3.13 -5.96 -5.64
N GLY A 151 -3.59 -6.01 -6.89
CA GLY A 151 -2.82 -5.53 -8.03
C GLY A 151 -2.82 -4.01 -8.09
N ARG A 152 -3.31 -3.46 -9.20
CA ARG A 152 -3.54 -2.02 -9.32
C ARG A 152 -4.74 -1.62 -8.46
N VAL A 153 -4.56 -0.59 -7.65
CA VAL A 153 -5.61 -0.03 -6.77
C VAL A 153 -6.11 1.27 -7.38
N GLN A 154 -7.41 1.43 -7.52
CA GLN A 154 -8.06 2.69 -7.93
C GLN A 154 -8.72 3.31 -6.70
N LEU A 155 -8.34 4.53 -6.36
CA LEU A 155 -9.04 5.35 -5.37
C LEU A 155 -10.04 6.26 -6.08
N LYS A 156 -11.25 6.33 -5.54
CA LYS A 156 -12.19 7.41 -5.86
C LYS A 156 -12.59 8.13 -4.59
N VAL A 157 -12.65 9.45 -4.66
CA VAL A 157 -13.19 10.29 -3.60
C VAL A 157 -14.47 10.94 -4.11
N TYR A 158 -15.48 10.93 -3.25
CA TYR A 158 -16.80 11.46 -3.51
C TYR A 158 -17.12 12.60 -2.56
N MET A 159 -17.85 13.61 -3.04
CA MET A 159 -18.40 14.69 -2.23
C MET A 159 -19.92 14.71 -2.36
N GLU A 160 -20.62 14.92 -1.25
CA GLU A 160 -22.07 15.08 -1.27
C GLU A 160 -22.46 16.39 -1.98
N ASP A 161 -23.43 16.31 -2.90
CA ASP A 161 -24.11 17.48 -3.44
C ASP A 161 -25.18 17.97 -2.47
N ILE A 162 -24.77 18.90 -1.60
CA ILE A 162 -25.65 19.53 -0.61
C ILE A 162 -26.80 20.36 -1.22
N HIS A 163 -26.78 20.59 -2.54
CA HIS A 163 -27.83 21.30 -3.27
C HIS A 163 -28.82 20.34 -3.96
N ALA A 164 -28.51 19.04 -4.00
CA ALA A 164 -29.40 18.04 -4.55
C ALA A 164 -30.59 17.78 -3.59
N PRO A 165 -31.80 17.55 -4.14
CA PRO A 165 -32.99 17.23 -3.33
C PRO A 165 -32.94 15.84 -2.67
N VAL A 166 -31.98 15.01 -3.07
CA VAL A 166 -31.72 13.66 -2.56
C VAL A 166 -30.23 13.57 -2.30
N GLU A 167 -29.82 12.84 -1.26
CA GLU A 167 -28.41 12.59 -0.96
C GLU A 167 -27.71 11.92 -2.16
N THR A 168 -26.90 12.69 -2.87
CA THR A 168 -26.13 12.26 -4.04
C THR A 168 -24.67 12.57 -3.85
N PHE A 169 -23.81 11.67 -4.30
CA PHE A 169 -22.36 11.77 -4.16
C PHE A 169 -21.70 11.83 -5.55
N ASP A 170 -21.00 12.92 -5.82
CA ASP A 170 -20.26 13.09 -7.07
C ASP A 170 -18.78 12.73 -6.90
N VAL A 171 -18.21 12.07 -7.89
CA VAL A 171 -16.77 11.75 -7.92
C VAL A 171 -15.99 13.04 -8.14
N ILE A 172 -15.15 13.40 -7.19
CA ILE A 172 -14.32 14.61 -7.23
C ILE A 172 -12.83 14.32 -7.47
N TYR A 173 -12.41 13.06 -7.30
CA TYR A 173 -11.03 12.64 -7.45
C TYR A 173 -10.93 11.17 -7.88
N LEU A 174 -9.93 10.88 -8.72
CA LEU A 174 -9.59 9.53 -9.14
C LEU A 174 -8.07 9.43 -9.35
N GLU A 175 -7.44 8.47 -8.68
CA GLU A 175 -6.00 8.16 -8.85
C GLU A 175 -5.78 6.65 -8.78
N TYR A 176 -4.72 6.15 -9.42
CA TYR A 176 -4.31 4.75 -9.36
C TYR A 176 -2.99 4.61 -8.61
N PHE A 177 -2.90 3.56 -7.79
CA PHE A 177 -1.69 3.22 -7.04
C PHE A 177 -1.24 1.79 -7.35
N TYR A 178 0.06 1.59 -7.18
CA TYR A 178 0.71 0.29 -7.19
C TYR A 178 1.45 0.13 -5.88
N HIS A 179 1.41 -1.08 -5.34
CA HIS A 179 2.10 -1.41 -4.10
C HIS A 179 3.63 -1.28 -4.25
N PRO A 180 4.35 -0.93 -3.18
CA PRO A 180 3.84 -0.48 -1.88
C PRO A 180 3.47 1.02 -1.89
N PHE A 181 2.43 1.41 -1.14
CA PHE A 181 2.02 2.80 -1.01
C PHE A 181 1.41 3.09 0.35
N ASN A 182 1.69 4.29 0.88
CA ASN A 182 0.96 4.90 1.97
C ASN A 182 0.68 6.34 1.58
N VAL A 183 -0.59 6.67 1.38
CA VAL A 183 -0.99 7.95 0.78
C VAL A 183 -2.05 8.63 1.62
N CYS A 184 -1.90 9.95 1.75
CA CYS A 184 -2.79 10.79 2.52
C CYS A 184 -3.33 11.90 1.63
N PHE A 185 -4.61 12.16 1.76
CA PHE A 185 -5.30 13.20 1.00
C PHE A 185 -6.04 14.14 1.93
N ASP A 186 -5.96 15.43 1.62
CA ASP A 186 -6.83 16.45 2.17
C ASP A 186 -7.85 16.86 1.12
N VAL A 187 -9.13 16.81 1.50
CA VAL A 187 -10.26 17.17 0.65
C VAL A 187 -10.94 18.39 1.21
N ASN A 188 -11.21 19.39 0.37
CA ASN A 188 -11.83 20.64 0.78
C ASN A 188 -12.51 21.30 -0.43
N GLY A 189 -13.11 22.48 -0.24
CA GLY A 189 -14.00 23.11 -1.21
C GLY A 189 -15.43 22.57 -1.13
N LEU A 190 -16.21 22.94 -2.14
CA LEU A 190 -17.61 22.53 -2.34
C LEU A 190 -17.83 22.30 -3.82
N LEU A 191 -18.83 21.50 -4.18
CA LEU A 191 -19.27 21.42 -5.56
C LEU A 191 -19.72 22.82 -6.06
N PRO A 192 -19.40 23.20 -7.31
CA PRO A 192 -18.72 22.40 -8.35
C PRO A 192 -17.18 22.54 -8.36
N TYR A 193 -16.58 23.17 -7.35
CA TYR A 193 -15.13 23.42 -7.27
C TYR A 193 -14.47 22.71 -6.05
N PRO A 194 -14.58 21.38 -5.93
CA PRO A 194 -13.88 20.63 -4.90
C PRO A 194 -12.38 20.55 -5.24
N PHE A 195 -11.56 20.35 -4.21
CA PHE A 195 -10.16 20.01 -4.41
C PHE A 195 -9.73 18.88 -3.46
N CYS A 196 -8.92 17.97 -4.01
CA CYS A 196 -8.34 16.84 -3.30
C CYS A 196 -6.84 16.87 -3.55
N GLU A 197 -6.06 17.12 -2.50
CA GLU A 197 -4.61 17.25 -2.58
C GLU A 197 -3.92 16.11 -1.84
N LYS A 198 -2.93 15.51 -2.49
CA LYS A 198 -2.05 14.53 -1.86
C LYS A 198 -1.09 15.25 -0.93
N VAL A 199 -1.12 14.91 0.35
CA VAL A 199 -0.31 15.54 1.40
C VAL A 199 0.62 14.54 2.06
N PRO A 200 1.71 14.99 2.72
CA PRO A 200 2.54 14.10 3.52
C PRO A 200 1.71 13.40 4.60
N CYS A 201 1.85 12.09 4.70
CA CYS A 201 1.18 11.35 5.75
C CYS A 201 1.69 11.74 7.14
N PRO A 202 0.81 11.84 8.16
CA PRO A 202 1.24 12.05 9.52
C PRO A 202 2.25 10.98 9.91
N LYS A 203 3.40 11.39 10.44
CA LYS A 203 4.35 10.44 11.03
C LYS A 203 3.68 9.93 12.30
N SER A 204 3.25 8.67 12.32
CA SER A 204 2.91 8.01 13.57
C SER A 204 4.19 7.91 14.39
N ASP A 205 4.21 8.51 15.58
CA ASP A 205 5.33 8.42 16.53
C ASP A 205 5.54 6.99 17.07
N ASN A 206 4.62 6.08 16.75
CA ASN A 206 4.77 4.64 16.96
C ASN A 206 5.05 3.97 15.62
N ASN A 207 6.13 3.20 15.56
CA ASN A 207 6.73 2.41 14.48
C ASN A 207 5.77 1.43 13.73
N GLY A 208 4.59 1.86 13.33
CA GLY A 208 3.55 1.03 12.72
C GLY A 208 3.04 1.62 11.41
N ASN A 209 2.89 0.75 10.41
CA ASN A 209 2.25 1.03 9.12
C ASN A 209 0.72 1.11 9.24
N ASN A 210 0.20 1.71 10.31
CA ASN A 210 -1.22 1.89 10.50
C ASN A 210 -1.62 3.30 10.05
N PRO A 211 -2.83 3.47 9.48
CA PRO A 211 -3.38 4.80 9.26
C PRO A 211 -3.41 5.57 10.60
N PRO A 212 -3.29 6.90 10.59
CA PRO A 212 -3.35 7.72 11.79
C PRO A 212 -4.57 7.34 12.64
N GLU A 213 -4.36 7.04 13.93
CA GLU A 213 -5.45 6.67 14.82
C GLU A 213 -6.53 7.75 14.81
N CYS A 214 -7.80 7.32 14.69
CA CYS A 214 -8.96 8.20 14.79
C CYS A 214 -8.96 8.90 16.15
N GLN A 215 -8.49 10.15 16.18
CA GLN A 215 -8.24 10.91 17.42
C GLN A 215 -9.51 11.24 18.23
N TYR A 216 -10.70 10.87 17.76
CA TYR A 216 -11.97 11.14 18.44
C TYR A 216 -13.00 10.02 18.25
N CYS A 217 -12.68 8.81 18.70
CA CYS A 217 -13.70 7.79 18.96
C CYS A 217 -14.43 8.12 20.26
N CYS A 218 -15.57 8.82 20.16
CA CYS A 218 -16.53 8.92 21.25
C CYS A 218 -17.09 7.52 21.57
N HIS A 219 -16.54 6.89 22.61
CA HIS A 219 -17.15 6.03 23.64
C HIS A 219 -18.16 4.90 23.31
N CYS A 220 -18.57 4.64 22.07
CA CYS A 220 -19.51 3.54 21.77
C CYS A 220 -19.00 2.50 20.76
N CYS A 221 -17.81 2.66 20.16
CA CYS A 221 -17.26 1.70 19.18
C CYS A 221 -16.00 0.95 19.66
N CYS A 222 -15.63 1.06 20.94
CA CYS A 222 -14.37 0.51 21.47
C CYS A 222 -14.30 -1.02 21.59
N HIS A 223 -15.32 -1.78 21.17
CA HIS A 223 -15.29 -3.23 21.28
C HIS A 223 -14.65 -3.96 20.07
N MET A 224 -14.26 -3.22 19.01
CA MET A 224 -13.65 -3.79 17.80
C MET A 224 -12.12 -3.60 17.71
N CYS A 225 -11.49 -2.92 18.68
CA CYS A 225 -10.06 -2.59 18.62
C CYS A 225 -9.13 -3.59 19.32
N ASN A 226 -9.63 -4.72 19.83
CA ASN A 226 -8.79 -5.78 20.39
C ASN A 226 -8.91 -7.06 19.56
N GLY A 227 -7.88 -7.29 18.73
CA GLY A 227 -7.46 -8.63 18.32
C GLY A 227 -8.54 -9.55 17.79
N ASN A 228 -9.15 -9.20 16.66
CA ASN A 228 -9.64 -10.12 15.62
C ASN A 228 -10.24 -9.27 14.50
N PHE A 229 -9.44 -8.96 13.48
CA PHE A 229 -9.94 -8.33 12.25
C PHE A 229 -10.87 -9.33 11.54
N ILE A 230 -12.17 -9.12 11.69
CA ILE A 230 -13.15 -9.60 10.72
C ILE A 230 -13.40 -8.42 9.78
N PRO A 231 -13.05 -8.50 8.49
CA PRO A 231 -13.28 -7.41 7.56
C PRO A 231 -14.77 -7.13 7.49
N GLN A 232 -15.16 -5.89 7.78
CA GLN A 232 -16.53 -5.42 7.52
C GLN A 232 -16.68 -5.22 6.02
N TYR A 233 -17.52 -6.08 5.43
CA TYR A 233 -18.09 -6.01 4.08
C TYR A 233 -17.12 -5.80 2.92
N THR A 234 -16.44 -6.89 2.57
CA THR A 234 -15.89 -7.09 1.24
C THR A 234 -17.02 -7.43 0.27
N GLU A 235 -17.52 -6.46 -0.50
CA GLU A 235 -18.44 -6.77 -1.60
C GLU A 235 -17.63 -7.26 -2.81
N LYS A 236 -17.85 -8.53 -3.17
CA LYS A 236 -17.35 -9.08 -4.44
C LYS A 236 -18.13 -8.42 -5.56
N LEU A 237 -17.44 -7.76 -6.49
CA LEU A 237 -18.07 -7.25 -7.70
C LEU A 237 -18.46 -8.46 -8.56
N SER A 238 -19.76 -8.77 -8.64
CA SER A 238 -20.29 -9.82 -9.52
C SER A 238 -20.14 -9.40 -10.98
N GLN A 239 -19.66 -10.32 -11.82
CA GLN A 239 -19.69 -10.22 -13.28
C GLN A 239 -21.13 -10.24 -13.81
#